data_AF-I1JK30-F1
#
_entry.id   AF-I1JK30-F1
#
_cell.length_a   1.000
_cell.length_b   1.000
_cell.length_c   1.000
_cell.angle_alpha   90.00
_cell.angle_beta   90.00
_cell.angle_gamma   90.00
#
_symmetry.space_group_name_H-M   'P 1'
#
loop_
_entity.id
_entity.type
_entity.pdbx_description
1 polymer ?
#
loop_
_entity_poly.entity_id
_entity_poly.type
_entity_poly.pdbx_seq_one_letter_code
_entity_poly.pdbx_strand_id
1 'polypeptide(L)'
;MYTNLAQDFTVYFNLEECISYLCEYITANGPFDGFLGFSQGATLSALLIGYQAQGKLLKEHPPIKFLISISGCKFRNPSICDVAYKDTIKAKSVHFIGEKDWLKLPSEDLTSAFDKPLIIRHPQGHTVPRLDEVATSQLRKWITEEVLCQPKVGISVCEHETDHEEKKSEKGTKLEPCGTNQDKGVNGVEINKGSETVEVAQA
;
A
#
# COMPACT_ATOMS: atom_id res chain seq x y z
N MET A 1 -11.07 -18.68 8.18
CA MET A 1 -12.00 -17.86 8.97
C MET A 1 -12.92 -17.13 8.00
N TYR A 2 -14.23 -17.09 8.26
CA TYR A 2 -15.18 -16.28 7.49
C TYR A 2 -15.55 -15.06 8.33
N THR A 3 -15.33 -13.85 7.83
CA THR A 3 -16.01 -12.69 8.43
C THR A 3 -17.40 -12.62 7.78
N ASN A 4 -18.47 -12.46 8.55
CA ASN A 4 -19.83 -12.35 8.02
C ASN A 4 -20.17 -10.86 7.93
N LEU A 5 -20.68 -10.41 6.78
CA LEU A 5 -21.09 -9.01 6.56
C LEU A 5 -22.60 -8.94 6.76
N ALA A 6 -23.06 -8.13 7.73
CA ALA A 6 -24.49 -7.84 7.89
C ALA A 6 -25.06 -7.16 6.63
N GLN A 7 -26.39 -7.17 6.48
CA GLN A 7 -27.12 -6.66 5.30
C GLN A 7 -26.80 -5.20 4.94
N ASP A 8 -26.31 -4.43 5.90
CA ASP A 8 -25.89 -3.03 5.80
C ASP A 8 -24.36 -2.83 5.74
N PHE A 9 -23.58 -3.92 5.81
CA PHE A 9 -22.12 -3.97 5.80
C PHE A 9 -21.47 -3.21 6.97
N THR A 10 -22.12 -3.12 8.14
CA THR A 10 -21.59 -2.40 9.31
C THR A 10 -21.01 -3.31 10.39
N VAL A 11 -21.40 -4.59 10.42
CA VAL A 11 -20.94 -5.59 11.39
C VAL A 11 -19.94 -6.55 10.74
N TYR A 12 -18.83 -6.79 11.43
CA TYR A 12 -17.75 -7.69 10.99
C TYR A 12 -17.39 -8.64 12.13
N PHE A 13 -17.55 -9.95 11.91
CA PHE A 13 -17.19 -10.97 12.91
C PHE A 13 -15.73 -11.39 12.75
N ASN A 14 -15.01 -11.52 13.86
CA ASN A 14 -13.62 -11.97 13.95
C ASN A 14 -12.62 -11.13 13.12
N LEU A 15 -12.90 -9.83 12.98
CA LEU A 15 -12.08 -8.96 12.14
C LEU A 15 -10.68 -8.75 12.74
N GLU A 16 -10.59 -8.55 14.04
CA GLU A 16 -9.30 -8.32 14.73
C GLU A 16 -8.41 -9.55 14.66
N GLU A 17 -8.96 -10.74 14.91
CA GLU A 17 -8.24 -12.00 14.79
C GLU A 17 -7.79 -12.27 13.36
N CYS A 18 -8.65 -11.94 12.37
CA CYS A 18 -8.30 -12.04 10.97
C CYS A 18 -7.15 -11.09 10.59
N ILE A 19 -7.18 -9.84 11.07
CA ILE A 19 -6.10 -8.87 10.84
C ILE A 19 -4.81 -9.34 11.49
N SER A 20 -4.85 -9.79 12.75
CA SER A 20 -3.67 -10.30 13.47
C SER A 20 -3.03 -11.46 12.71
N TYR A 21 -3.83 -12.45 12.32
CA TYR A 21 -3.37 -13.61 11.57
C TYR A 21 -2.72 -13.20 10.24
N LEU A 22 -3.35 -12.30 9.48
CA LEU A 22 -2.80 -11.83 8.21
C LEU A 22 -1.49 -11.06 8.41
N CYS A 23 -1.42 -10.20 9.43
CA CYS A 23 -0.19 -9.47 9.75
C CYS A 23 0.96 -10.42 10.10
N GLU A 24 0.72 -11.40 10.98
CA GLU A 24 1.71 -12.42 11.34
C GLU A 24 2.17 -13.21 10.10
N TYR A 25 1.24 -13.64 9.26
CA TYR A 25 1.57 -14.39 8.05
C TYR A 25 2.39 -13.56 7.05
N ILE A 26 1.99 -12.31 6.81
CA ILE A 26 2.69 -11.39 5.90
C ILE A 26 4.11 -11.11 6.40
N THR A 27 4.28 -10.88 7.71
CA THR A 27 5.60 -10.67 8.31
C THR A 27 6.47 -11.92 8.21
N ALA A 28 5.91 -13.10 8.44
CA ALA A 28 6.68 -14.35 8.42
C ALA A 28 7.05 -14.85 7.01
N ASN A 29 6.24 -14.54 6.00
CA ASN A 29 6.37 -15.11 4.65
C ASN A 29 6.68 -14.07 3.56
N GLY A 30 6.78 -12.79 3.93
CA GLY A 30 7.09 -11.71 3.02
C GLY A 30 8.59 -11.57 2.69
N PRO A 31 8.99 -10.47 2.04
CA PRO A 31 8.14 -9.34 1.66
C PRO A 31 7.22 -9.66 0.47
N PHE A 32 5.97 -9.20 0.54
CA PHE A 32 5.00 -9.24 -0.56
C PHE A 32 4.94 -7.90 -1.28
N ASP A 33 5.02 -7.88 -2.61
CA ASP A 33 4.90 -6.63 -3.37
C ASP A 33 3.45 -6.13 -3.47
N GLY A 34 2.46 -7.01 -3.41
CA GLY A 34 1.08 -6.66 -3.67
C GLY A 34 0.09 -7.72 -3.22
N PHE A 35 -1.18 -7.34 -3.19
CA PHE A 35 -2.29 -8.22 -2.86
C PHE A 35 -3.22 -8.42 -4.05
N LEU A 36 -3.82 -9.60 -4.12
CA LEU A 36 -4.96 -9.89 -4.98
C LEU A 36 -6.07 -10.43 -4.08
N GLY A 37 -7.24 -9.80 -4.15
CA GLY A 37 -8.38 -10.20 -3.36
C GLY A 37 -9.66 -10.29 -4.18
N PHE A 38 -10.55 -11.19 -3.77
CA PHE A 38 -11.93 -11.27 -4.26
C PHE A 38 -12.91 -11.02 -3.12
N SER A 39 -13.94 -10.21 -3.35
CA SER A 39 -15.01 -9.94 -2.40
C SER A 39 -14.46 -9.43 -1.05
N GLN A 40 -14.65 -10.19 0.01
CA GLN A 40 -14.09 -9.91 1.32
C GLN A 40 -12.56 -9.88 1.34
N GLY A 41 -11.89 -10.72 0.54
CA GLY A 41 -10.43 -10.69 0.44
C GLY A 41 -9.91 -9.38 -0.16
N ALA A 42 -10.64 -8.81 -1.14
CA ALA A 42 -10.32 -7.50 -1.70
C ALA A 42 -10.54 -6.38 -0.67
N THR A 43 -11.65 -6.48 0.07
CA THR A 43 -12.02 -5.54 1.14
C THR A 43 -10.97 -5.52 2.25
N LEU A 44 -10.55 -6.70 2.74
CA LEU A 44 -9.48 -6.86 3.73
C LEU A 44 -8.13 -6.37 3.20
N SER A 45 -7.79 -6.67 1.94
CA SER A 45 -6.54 -6.20 1.34
C SER A 45 -6.47 -4.68 1.31
N ALA A 46 -7.55 -4.00 0.92
CA ALA A 46 -7.62 -2.55 0.92
C ALA A 46 -7.51 -1.97 2.34
N LEU A 47 -8.14 -2.61 3.34
CA LEU A 47 -8.00 -2.24 4.75
C LEU A 47 -6.54 -2.33 5.22
N LEU A 48 -5.87 -3.46 4.95
CA LEU A 48 -4.48 -3.66 5.35
C LEU A 48 -3.57 -2.60 4.70
N ILE A 49 -3.71 -2.35 3.40
CA ILE A 49 -2.93 -1.32 2.71
C ILE A 49 -3.21 0.07 3.31
N GLY A 50 -4.47 0.40 3.55
CA GLY A 50 -4.88 1.67 4.17
C GLY A 50 -4.28 1.85 5.56
N TYR A 51 -4.40 0.86 6.43
CA TYR A 51 -3.81 0.91 7.78
C TYR A 51 -2.28 0.94 7.75
N GLN A 52 -1.63 0.23 6.81
CA GLN A 52 -0.17 0.32 6.64
C GLN A 52 0.26 1.73 6.23
N ALA A 53 -0.43 2.35 5.27
CA ALA A 53 -0.15 3.71 4.81
C ALA A 53 -0.26 4.74 5.95
N GLN A 54 -1.08 4.45 6.96
CA GLN A 54 -1.28 5.26 8.17
C GLN A 54 -0.37 4.84 9.34
N GLY A 55 0.59 3.93 9.12
CA GLY A 55 1.53 3.45 10.13
C GLY A 55 0.88 2.63 11.26
N LYS A 56 -0.29 2.04 11.04
CA LYS A 56 -1.04 1.29 12.07
C LYS A 56 -0.65 -0.19 12.14
N LEU A 57 -0.34 -0.81 11.02
CA LEU A 57 0.08 -2.22 10.94
C LEU A 57 1.23 -2.42 9.95
N LEU A 58 1.83 -3.61 9.96
CA LEU A 58 2.90 -4.02 9.03
C LEU A 58 4.07 -3.02 8.97
N LYS A 59 4.46 -2.44 10.13
CA LYS A 59 5.50 -1.41 10.23
C LYS A 59 6.88 -1.87 9.75
N GLU A 60 7.20 -3.14 9.97
CA GLU A 60 8.46 -3.76 9.57
C GLU A 60 8.44 -4.28 8.12
N HIS A 61 7.26 -4.28 7.48
CA HIS A 61 7.12 -4.70 6.10
C HIS A 61 7.22 -3.46 5.18
N PRO A 62 7.95 -3.52 4.05
CA PRO A 62 7.96 -2.43 3.07
C PRO A 62 6.55 -2.03 2.63
N PRO A 63 6.29 -0.79 2.19
CA PRO A 63 4.97 -0.42 1.68
C PRO A 63 4.48 -1.37 0.59
N ILE A 64 3.26 -1.90 0.74
CA ILE A 64 2.62 -2.70 -0.30
C ILE A 64 2.46 -1.82 -1.55
N LYS A 65 2.95 -2.31 -2.69
CA LYS A 65 3.06 -1.52 -3.93
C LYS A 65 1.77 -1.52 -4.72
N PHE A 66 0.99 -2.61 -4.69
CA PHE A 66 -0.24 -2.68 -5.47
C PHE A 66 -1.36 -3.58 -4.92
N LEU A 67 -2.58 -3.33 -5.39
CA LEU A 67 -3.78 -4.14 -5.16
C LEU A 67 -4.47 -4.52 -6.48
N ILE A 68 -4.76 -5.80 -6.65
CA ILE A 68 -5.72 -6.31 -7.63
C ILE A 68 -7.02 -6.63 -6.86
N SER A 69 -7.99 -5.74 -6.96
CA SER A 69 -9.29 -5.83 -6.29
C SER A 69 -10.34 -6.41 -7.22
N ILE A 70 -11.04 -7.47 -6.81
CA ILE A 70 -12.16 -8.03 -7.55
C ILE A 70 -13.39 -7.99 -6.65
N SER A 71 -14.40 -7.20 -7.02
CA SER A 71 -15.64 -7.03 -6.21
C SER A 71 -15.40 -6.66 -4.73
N GLY A 72 -14.34 -5.89 -4.43
CA GLY A 72 -14.06 -5.39 -3.07
C GLY A 72 -14.86 -4.14 -2.74
N CYS A 73 -15.07 -3.84 -1.45
CA CYS A 73 -15.72 -2.61 -1.01
C CYS A 73 -14.96 -1.96 0.16
N LYS A 74 -15.34 -0.74 0.54
CA LYS A 74 -14.86 -0.12 1.79
C LYS A 74 -15.51 -0.77 3.00
N PHE A 75 -14.78 -0.83 4.11
CA PHE A 75 -15.41 -0.92 5.42
C PHE A 75 -16.25 0.34 5.68
N ARG A 76 -17.43 0.17 6.31
CA ARG A 76 -18.39 1.24 6.58
C ARG A 76 -18.42 1.68 8.04
N ASN A 77 -17.78 0.94 8.94
CA ASN A 77 -17.65 1.35 10.33
C ASN A 77 -16.73 2.60 10.41
N PRO A 78 -17.21 3.74 10.96
CA PRO A 78 -16.42 4.97 11.12
C PRO A 78 -15.05 4.75 11.76
N SER A 79 -14.95 3.92 12.80
CA SER A 79 -13.68 3.66 13.49
C SER A 79 -12.64 3.00 12.57
N ILE A 80 -13.10 2.33 11.51
CA ILE A 80 -12.24 1.70 10.51
C ILE A 80 -11.99 2.66 9.35
N CYS A 81 -13.04 3.24 8.75
CA CYS A 81 -12.89 4.04 7.53
C CYS A 81 -12.14 5.35 7.77
N ASP A 82 -12.34 6.00 8.91
CA ASP A 82 -11.67 7.26 9.27
C ASP A 82 -10.17 7.09 9.49
N VAL A 83 -9.72 5.84 9.61
CA VAL A 83 -8.31 5.47 9.66
C VAL A 83 -7.88 4.94 8.30
N ALA A 84 -8.47 3.86 7.81
CA ALA A 84 -8.01 3.14 6.60
C ALA A 84 -8.00 4.01 5.34
N TYR A 85 -8.95 4.94 5.24
CA TYR A 85 -9.15 5.76 4.05
C TYR A 85 -8.97 7.26 4.35
N LYS A 86 -8.29 7.60 5.46
CA LYS A 86 -8.02 8.98 5.88
C LYS A 86 -7.31 9.78 4.78
N ASP A 87 -6.20 9.24 4.30
CA ASP A 87 -5.44 9.79 3.19
C ASP A 87 -5.56 8.86 1.97
N THR A 88 -5.45 9.45 0.78
CA THR A 88 -5.45 8.67 -0.47
C THR A 88 -4.36 7.62 -0.48
N ILE A 89 -4.73 6.36 -0.70
CA ILE A 89 -3.82 5.22 -0.78
C ILE A 89 -2.97 5.34 -2.04
N LYS A 90 -1.64 5.39 -1.87
CA LYS A 90 -0.66 5.56 -2.95
C LYS A 90 -0.26 4.27 -3.65
N ALA A 91 -0.57 3.11 -3.06
CA ALA A 91 -0.41 1.83 -3.74
C ALA A 91 -1.21 1.83 -5.04
N LYS A 92 -0.62 1.35 -6.13
CA LYS A 92 -1.29 1.22 -7.42
C LYS A 92 -2.46 0.25 -7.28
N SER A 93 -3.57 0.49 -7.94
CA SER A 93 -4.66 -0.48 -7.90
C SER A 93 -5.36 -0.67 -9.23
N VAL A 94 -5.82 -1.90 -9.44
CA VAL A 94 -6.79 -2.25 -10.48
C VAL A 94 -8.02 -2.85 -9.80
N HIS A 95 -9.20 -2.43 -10.24
CA HIS A 95 -10.49 -2.85 -9.69
C HIS A 95 -11.34 -3.47 -10.79
N PHE A 96 -11.66 -4.75 -10.62
CA PHE A 96 -12.62 -5.47 -11.44
C PHE A 96 -14.02 -5.32 -10.86
N ILE A 97 -14.92 -4.71 -11.65
CA ILE A 97 -16.27 -4.38 -11.22
C ILE A 97 -17.28 -5.02 -12.17
N GLY A 98 -18.14 -5.89 -11.63
CA GLY A 98 -19.19 -6.55 -12.38
C GLY A 98 -20.41 -5.65 -12.57
N GLU A 99 -20.89 -5.50 -13.81
CA GLU A 99 -22.06 -4.69 -14.13
C GLU A 99 -23.35 -5.20 -13.49
N LYS A 100 -23.41 -6.50 -13.17
CA LYS A 100 -24.54 -7.15 -12.48
C LYS A 100 -24.22 -7.49 -11.03
N ASP A 101 -23.09 -7.00 -10.51
CA ASP A 101 -22.68 -7.28 -9.13
C ASP A 101 -23.53 -6.45 -8.17
N TRP A 102 -24.05 -7.07 -7.12
CA TRP A 102 -24.76 -6.38 -6.05
C TRP A 102 -23.81 -5.47 -5.24
N LEU A 103 -22.49 -5.70 -5.32
CA LEU A 103 -21.44 -4.82 -4.81
C LEU A 103 -20.95 -3.79 -5.84
N LYS A 104 -21.58 -3.60 -7.00
CA LYS A 104 -21.09 -2.65 -8.02
C LYS A 104 -20.83 -1.26 -7.45
N LEU A 105 -21.83 -0.62 -6.82
CA LEU A 105 -21.69 0.73 -6.27
C LEU A 105 -20.68 0.78 -5.11
N PRO A 106 -20.72 -0.15 -4.12
CA PRO A 106 -19.65 -0.24 -3.11
C PRO A 106 -18.24 -0.45 -3.68
N SER A 107 -18.11 -1.17 -4.80
CA SER A 107 -16.82 -1.39 -5.46
C SER A 107 -16.33 -0.14 -6.16
N GLU A 108 -17.23 0.61 -6.80
CA GLU A 108 -16.92 1.92 -7.37
C GLU A 108 -16.49 2.90 -6.28
N ASP A 109 -17.17 2.92 -5.14
CA ASP A 109 -16.78 3.75 -4.00
C ASP A 109 -15.38 3.39 -3.47
N LEU A 110 -15.02 2.11 -3.39
CA LEU A 110 -13.66 1.71 -2.99
C LEU A 110 -12.58 2.29 -3.88
N THR A 111 -12.83 2.44 -5.19
CA THR A 111 -11.83 3.01 -6.12
C THR A 111 -11.41 4.44 -5.71
N SER A 112 -12.32 5.22 -5.11
CA SER A 112 -12.03 6.59 -4.68
C SER A 112 -10.99 6.69 -3.56
N ALA A 113 -10.72 5.59 -2.84
CA ALA A 113 -9.69 5.55 -1.81
C ALA A 113 -8.26 5.51 -2.38
N PHE A 114 -8.10 5.17 -3.66
CA PHE A 114 -6.79 4.94 -4.30
C PHE A 114 -6.40 6.08 -5.25
N ASP A 115 -5.10 6.33 -5.37
CA ASP A 115 -4.56 7.28 -6.33
C ASP A 115 -4.53 6.68 -7.75
N LYS A 116 -5.29 7.28 -8.67
CA LYS A 116 -5.39 6.90 -10.11
C LYS A 116 -5.60 5.39 -10.33
N PRO A 117 -6.68 4.79 -9.79
CA PRO A 117 -6.97 3.37 -9.98
C PRO A 117 -7.29 3.06 -11.45
N LEU A 118 -6.87 1.89 -11.93
CA LEU A 118 -7.42 1.31 -13.16
C LEU A 118 -8.75 0.63 -12.83
N ILE A 119 -9.79 0.90 -13.61
CA ILE A 119 -11.10 0.25 -13.45
C ILE A 119 -11.35 -0.61 -14.69
N ILE A 120 -11.55 -1.92 -14.49
CA ILE A 120 -11.93 -2.86 -15.55
C ILE A 120 -13.34 -3.36 -15.26
N ARG A 121 -14.28 -3.05 -16.16
CA ARG A 121 -15.67 -3.47 -16.05
C ARG A 121 -15.90 -4.79 -16.77
N HIS A 122 -16.76 -5.64 -16.24
CA HIS A 122 -17.13 -6.90 -16.86
C HIS A 122 -18.64 -7.17 -16.74
N PRO A 123 -19.26 -7.92 -17.67
CA PRO A 123 -20.73 -8.04 -17.74
C PRO A 123 -21.33 -9.02 -16.71
N GLN A 124 -20.50 -9.67 -15.90
CA GLN A 124 -20.95 -10.67 -14.93
C GLN A 124 -21.36 -10.03 -13.58
N GLY A 125 -21.92 -10.86 -12.70
CA GLY A 125 -22.23 -10.48 -11.32
C GLY A 125 -21.04 -10.66 -10.39
N HIS A 126 -21.33 -11.04 -9.14
CA HIS A 126 -20.32 -11.26 -8.09
C HIS A 126 -19.47 -12.50 -8.34
N THR A 127 -18.39 -12.36 -9.11
CA THR A 127 -17.52 -13.47 -9.51
C THR A 127 -16.13 -12.98 -9.88
N VAL A 128 -15.16 -13.88 -9.93
CA VAL A 128 -13.86 -13.64 -10.57
C VAL A 128 -14.06 -13.68 -12.08
N PRO A 129 -13.86 -12.57 -12.82
CA PRO A 129 -14.15 -12.53 -14.24
C PRO A 129 -13.14 -13.34 -15.05
N ARG A 130 -13.61 -13.95 -16.14
CA ARG A 130 -12.71 -14.32 -17.24
C ARG A 130 -12.37 -13.04 -18.01
N LEU A 131 -11.08 -12.83 -18.27
CA LEU A 131 -10.61 -11.67 -19.00
C LEU A 131 -10.81 -11.89 -20.51
N ASP A 132 -11.49 -10.96 -21.16
CA ASP A 132 -11.47 -10.86 -22.62
C ASP A 132 -10.16 -10.20 -23.09
N GLU A 133 -9.98 -10.06 -24.40
CA GLU A 133 -8.78 -9.48 -24.98
C GLU A 133 -8.56 -8.02 -24.53
N VAL A 134 -9.64 -7.25 -24.38
CA VAL A 134 -9.59 -5.84 -23.98
C VAL A 134 -9.12 -5.73 -22.53
N ALA A 135 -9.77 -6.45 -21.61
CA ALA A 135 -9.41 -6.48 -20.20
C ALA A 135 -7.99 -7.02 -20.00
N THR A 136 -7.60 -8.06 -20.74
CA THR A 136 -6.24 -8.63 -20.71
C THR A 136 -5.21 -7.60 -21.15
N SER A 137 -5.49 -6.86 -22.23
CA SER A 137 -4.60 -5.82 -22.74
C SER A 137 -4.45 -4.67 -21.73
N GLN A 138 -5.56 -4.21 -21.15
CA GLN A 138 -5.55 -3.16 -20.11
C GLN A 138 -4.76 -3.58 -18.88
N LEU A 139 -5.01 -4.79 -18.35
CA LEU A 139 -4.29 -5.30 -17.19
C LEU A 139 -2.79 -5.47 -17.49
N ARG A 140 -2.43 -6.02 -18.65
CA ARG A 140 -1.03 -6.18 -19.07
C ARG A 140 -0.32 -4.84 -19.17
N LYS A 141 -0.96 -3.85 -19.77
CA LYS A 141 -0.43 -2.48 -19.89
C LYS A 141 -0.18 -1.89 -18.50
N TRP A 142 -1.15 -1.97 -17.61
CA TRP A 142 -1.03 -1.47 -16.24
C TRP A 142 0.08 -2.17 -15.45
N ILE A 143 0.19 -3.50 -15.52
CA ILE A 143 1.29 -4.23 -14.86
C ILE A 143 2.65 -3.72 -15.38
N THR A 144 2.79 -3.59 -16.70
CA THR A 144 4.07 -3.21 -17.31
C THR A 144 4.44 -1.76 -16.97
N GLU A 145 3.48 -0.83 -17.07
CA GLU A 145 3.74 0.61 -16.97
C GLU A 145 3.67 1.16 -15.54
N GLU A 146 2.82 0.60 -14.68
CA GLU A 146 2.56 1.15 -13.33
C GLU A 146 3.17 0.30 -12.21
N VAL A 147 3.32 -1.01 -12.40
CA VAL A 147 3.81 -1.93 -11.36
C VAL A 147 5.28 -2.29 -11.55
N LEU A 148 5.68 -2.68 -12.77
CA LEU A 148 7.04 -3.16 -13.05
C LEU A 148 8.01 -2.03 -13.39
N CYS A 149 7.54 -0.97 -14.04
CA CYS A 149 8.37 0.19 -14.35
C CYS A 149 8.77 0.92 -13.07
N GLN A 150 10.06 0.80 -12.71
CA GLN A 150 10.67 1.62 -11.67
C GLN A 150 10.71 3.08 -12.11
N PRO A 151 10.64 4.04 -11.18
CA PRO A 151 10.92 5.44 -11.51
C PRO A 151 12.29 5.51 -12.20
N LYS A 152 12.33 6.02 -13.42
CA LYS A 152 13.58 6.39 -14.08
C LYS A 152 14.22 7.44 -13.18
N VAL A 153 15.24 7.06 -12.42
CA VAL A 153 16.12 8.02 -11.74
C VAL A 153 16.68 8.89 -12.86
N GLY A 154 16.19 10.12 -12.94
CA GLY A 154 16.73 11.13 -13.83
C GLY A 154 18.13 11.45 -13.35
N ILE A 155 19.13 10.73 -13.86
CA ILE A 155 20.51 11.20 -13.80
C ILE A 155 20.54 12.43 -14.70
N SER A 156 20.48 13.60 -14.07
CA SER A 156 20.91 14.83 -14.72
C SER A 156 22.40 14.68 -14.96
N VAL A 157 22.77 14.31 -16.17
CA VAL A 157 24.13 14.53 -16.67
C VAL A 157 24.17 16.01 -17.04
N CYS A 158 24.84 16.82 -16.23
CA CYS A 158 25.24 18.16 -16.65
C CYS A 158 26.26 17.99 -17.78
N GLU A 159 25.87 18.31 -19.01
CA GLU A 159 26.82 18.48 -20.10
C GLU A 159 27.67 19.71 -19.77
N HIS A 160 28.93 19.47 -19.41
CA HIS A 160 29.94 20.52 -19.37
C HIS A 160 30.56 20.58 -20.76
N GLU A 161 30.23 21.64 -21.50
CA GLU A 161 30.91 22.01 -22.74
C GLU A 161 32.41 22.14 -22.45
N THR A 162 33.22 21.36 -23.17
CA THR A 162 34.68 21.47 -23.15
C THR A 162 35.10 22.48 -24.21
N ASP A 163 35.38 23.70 -23.78
CA ASP A 163 36.17 24.65 -24.58
C ASP A 163 37.66 24.40 -24.34
N HIS A 164 38.34 24.11 -25.45
CA HIS A 164 39.79 24.04 -25.56
C HIS A 164 40.35 25.47 -25.61
N GLU A 165 41.20 25.87 -24.66
CA GLU A 165 42.26 26.85 -24.95
C GLU A 165 43.47 26.67 -24.02
N GLU A 166 44.61 26.38 -24.63
CA GLU A 166 45.92 26.35 -23.98
C GLU A 166 46.42 27.76 -23.69
N LYS A 167 46.92 28.02 -22.47
CA LYS A 167 48.24 28.67 -22.28
C LYS A 167 48.81 28.61 -20.85
N LYS A 168 50.10 28.28 -20.83
CA LYS A 168 51.14 28.33 -19.77
C LYS A 168 50.97 29.43 -18.70
N SER A 169 51.33 29.12 -17.44
CA SER A 169 52.59 29.56 -16.80
C SER A 169 52.57 29.51 -15.26
N GLU A 170 53.60 28.86 -14.70
CA GLU A 170 54.35 29.17 -13.45
C GLU A 170 53.78 29.14 -12.02
N LYS A 171 54.47 28.30 -11.21
CA LYS A 171 54.99 28.46 -9.83
C LYS A 171 54.06 28.89 -8.68
N GLY A 172 54.05 28.07 -7.61
CA GLY A 172 53.73 28.55 -6.26
C GLY A 172 53.50 27.46 -5.21
N THR A 173 54.45 27.35 -4.29
CA THR A 173 54.62 26.45 -3.14
C THR A 173 53.47 26.41 -2.09
N LYS A 174 53.28 25.24 -1.43
CA LYS A 174 53.40 24.98 0.05
C LYS A 174 52.19 24.31 0.79
N LEU A 175 52.44 23.07 1.24
CA LEU A 175 52.18 22.36 2.55
C LEU A 175 50.83 22.61 3.31
N GLU A 176 49.96 21.62 3.54
CA GLU A 176 49.86 20.62 4.66
C GLU A 176 48.60 20.88 5.55
N PRO A 177 48.08 19.92 6.36
CA PRO A 177 46.66 19.48 6.32
C PRO A 177 45.96 19.43 7.72
N CYS A 178 44.93 18.56 7.84
CA CYS A 178 44.29 18.03 9.07
C CYS A 178 43.03 18.82 9.53
N GLY A 179 41.94 18.22 10.03
CA GLY A 179 41.70 16.87 10.53
C GLY A 179 40.24 16.62 10.92
N THR A 180 40.01 15.42 11.43
CA THR A 180 38.79 14.68 11.76
C THR A 180 38.10 15.05 13.10
N ASN A 181 36.83 14.61 13.26
CA ASN A 181 36.25 13.81 14.39
C ASN A 181 34.70 14.04 14.45
N GLN A 182 33.83 13.00 14.42
CA GLN A 182 33.29 12.19 15.54
C GLN A 182 32.77 13.07 16.71
N ASP A 183 31.57 12.89 17.30
CA ASP A 183 31.06 11.67 17.94
C ASP A 183 29.60 11.83 18.48
N LYS A 184 28.86 10.69 18.53
CA LYS A 184 27.87 10.15 19.52
C LYS A 184 26.64 10.89 20.11
N GLY A 185 25.59 10.06 20.32
CA GLY A 185 24.67 10.07 21.49
C GLY A 185 23.17 9.91 21.14
N VAL A 186 22.57 8.72 21.03
CA VAL A 186 21.86 7.89 22.05
C VAL A 186 20.88 8.64 22.97
N ASN A 187 19.59 8.27 22.92
CA ASN A 187 18.78 7.93 24.11
C ASN A 187 17.46 7.23 23.73
N GLY A 188 17.23 6.06 24.32
CA GLY A 188 15.95 5.36 24.32
C GLY A 188 15.08 5.77 25.51
N VAL A 189 13.80 5.40 25.49
CA VAL A 189 12.91 5.41 26.65
C VAL A 189 11.99 4.18 26.60
N GLU A 190 11.90 3.52 27.75
CA GLU A 190 11.15 2.31 28.07
C GLU A 190 9.67 2.56 28.44
N ILE A 191 8.83 1.60 28.03
CA ILE A 191 7.76 0.85 28.73
C ILE A 191 6.77 1.61 29.66
N ASN A 192 5.48 1.39 29.43
CA ASN A 192 4.52 1.19 30.52
C ASN A 192 3.51 0.07 30.17
N LYS A 193 3.54 -1.01 30.96
CA LYS A 193 2.51 -2.06 31.02
C LYS A 193 1.51 -1.64 32.11
N GLY A 194 0.26 -1.42 31.74
CA GLY A 194 -0.86 -1.28 32.66
C GLY A 194 -1.81 -2.46 32.49
N SER A 195 -1.88 -3.31 33.52
CA SER A 195 -2.89 -4.34 33.69
C SER A 195 -4.15 -3.72 34.29
N GLU A 196 -5.30 -3.90 33.66
CA GLU A 196 -6.60 -3.78 34.35
C GLU A 196 -7.48 -4.99 34.00
N THR A 197 -7.74 -5.79 35.02
CA THR A 197 -8.80 -6.80 35.09
C THR A 197 -10.03 -6.14 35.71
N VAL A 198 -11.19 -6.17 35.05
CA VAL A 198 -12.48 -6.00 35.73
C VAL A 198 -13.57 -6.88 35.10
N GLU A 199 -14.00 -7.83 35.93
CA GLU A 199 -15.31 -8.44 36.17
C GLU A 199 -16.37 -8.64 35.07
N VAL A 200 -16.83 -9.90 35.06
CA VAL A 200 -18.06 -10.44 34.48
C VAL A 200 -19.26 -9.97 35.30
N ALA A 201 -20.28 -9.41 34.65
CA ALA A 201 -21.62 -9.28 35.22
C ALA A 201 -22.64 -9.96 34.31
N GLN A 202 -23.30 -10.99 34.85
CA GLN A 202 -24.49 -11.63 34.30
C GLN A 202 -25.72 -10.74 34.54
N ALA A 203 -26.56 -10.58 33.51
CA ALA A 203 -28.02 -10.46 33.60
C ALA A 203 -28.62 -10.78 32.23
#